data_AF-A0A6J4XQ82-F1
#
_entry.id   AF-A0A6J4XQ82-F1
#
_cell.length_a   1.000
_cell.length_b   1.000
_cell.length_c   1.000
_cell.angle_alpha   90.00
_cell.angle_beta   90.00
_cell.angle_gamma   90.00
#
_symmetry.space_group_name_H-M   'P 1'
#
loop_
_entity.id
_entity.type
_entity.pdbx_description
1 polymer ?
#
loop_
_entity_poly.entity_id
_entity_poly.type
_entity_poly.pdbx_seq_one_letter_code
_entity_poly.pdbx_strand_id
1 'polypeptide(L)'
;MPKDFKRKLTAILSADAVGYSRLMAKDETATVKTISGYREIMASLIIQHRGRVVDSPGDNLLAEFSSVVDAVQCAVAVQNEIQTRNAEVAENRRMNFRIGINLGDVIDEDDRIYGDGVNVAARLEAIADPGGVCVSKTAFDQIESKLPLGYEYLGQQSVKNIPKPVDAYRVLMKPDAAGKVIGEKRFIGRISRRAALAAFLILFMVAGGMIGWNIYLHQSKNIEPASVEKMAFPLPDKPSFAVLPFTNISNDPEMDYFISGFNDTLITSLSKMPGTFVIARSSTDVYKKRSFTIEWTHKRKNSHYISMIR
;
A
#
# COMPACT_ATOMS: atom_id res chain seq x y z
N MET A 1 -49.20 -25.22 -16.34
CA MET A 1 -48.06 -25.36 -15.41
C MET A 1 -47.37 -24.01 -15.30
N PRO A 2 -46.87 -23.57 -14.14
CA PRO A 2 -46.09 -22.35 -14.07
C PRO A 2 -44.86 -22.52 -14.98
N LYS A 3 -44.51 -21.50 -15.78
CA LYS A 3 -43.24 -21.50 -16.50
C LYS A 3 -42.12 -21.50 -15.46
N ASP A 4 -41.30 -22.56 -15.44
CA ASP A 4 -40.13 -22.63 -14.56
C ASP A 4 -39.04 -21.70 -15.10
N PHE A 5 -38.92 -20.53 -14.48
CA PHE A 5 -37.84 -19.58 -14.76
C PHE A 5 -36.53 -20.11 -14.18
N LYS A 6 -35.54 -20.41 -15.04
CA LYS A 6 -34.21 -20.86 -14.59
C LYS A 6 -33.27 -19.68 -14.49
N ARG A 7 -32.79 -19.40 -13.27
CA ARG A 7 -31.71 -18.43 -13.06
C ARG A 7 -30.35 -19.07 -13.27
N LYS A 8 -29.45 -18.37 -13.96
CA LYS A 8 -28.07 -18.81 -14.17
C LYS A 8 -27.12 -17.62 -14.33
N LEU A 9 -25.89 -17.81 -13.88
CA LEU A 9 -24.78 -16.91 -14.18
C LEU A 9 -24.22 -17.24 -15.56
N THR A 10 -24.21 -16.30 -16.48
CA THR A 10 -23.71 -16.50 -17.86
C THR A 10 -22.96 -15.28 -18.37
N ALA A 11 -22.08 -15.49 -19.36
CA ALA A 11 -21.48 -14.39 -20.10
C ALA A 11 -22.39 -14.00 -21.25
N ILE A 12 -22.66 -12.70 -21.39
CA ILE A 12 -23.64 -12.13 -22.31
C ILE A 12 -22.89 -11.22 -23.25
N LEU A 13 -23.02 -11.46 -24.55
CA LEU A 13 -22.47 -10.65 -25.63
C LEU A 13 -23.63 -9.93 -26.32
N SER A 14 -23.55 -8.61 -26.38
CA SER A 14 -24.45 -7.76 -27.17
C SER A 14 -23.66 -7.09 -28.28
N ALA A 15 -24.16 -7.15 -29.51
CA ALA A 15 -23.55 -6.52 -30.68
C ALA A 15 -24.57 -5.71 -31.48
N ASP A 16 -24.23 -4.49 -31.88
CA ASP A 16 -25.08 -3.63 -32.70
C ASP A 16 -24.27 -2.91 -33.80
N ALA A 17 -24.95 -2.62 -34.91
CA ALA A 17 -24.36 -2.02 -36.10
C ALA A 17 -24.29 -0.49 -35.98
N VAL A 18 -23.11 0.07 -36.23
CA VAL A 18 -22.89 1.52 -36.17
C VAL A 18 -23.53 2.20 -37.38
N GLY A 19 -24.44 3.14 -37.12
CA GLY A 19 -25.05 3.97 -38.15
C GLY A 19 -26.06 3.24 -39.04
N TYR A 20 -26.65 2.14 -38.54
CA TYR A 20 -27.64 1.33 -39.25
C TYR A 20 -28.77 2.17 -39.86
N SER A 21 -29.39 3.07 -39.10
CA SER A 21 -30.49 3.91 -39.58
C SER A 21 -30.11 4.80 -40.77
N ARG A 22 -28.86 5.30 -40.81
CA ARG A 22 -28.34 6.12 -41.93
C ARG A 22 -28.13 5.28 -43.19
N LEU A 23 -27.65 4.05 -43.05
CA LEU A 23 -27.46 3.14 -44.18
C LEU A 23 -28.81 2.70 -44.75
N MET A 24 -29.77 2.39 -43.88
CA MET A 24 -31.13 2.02 -44.26
C MET A 24 -31.80 3.11 -45.11
N ALA A 25 -31.72 4.38 -44.69
CA ALA A 25 -32.30 5.50 -45.45
C ALA A 25 -31.68 5.73 -46.84
N LYS A 26 -30.46 5.21 -47.10
CA LYS A 26 -29.76 5.40 -48.38
C LYS A 26 -30.04 4.28 -49.37
N ASP A 27 -30.03 3.04 -48.90
CA ASP A 27 -30.29 1.84 -49.70
C ASP A 27 -30.74 0.70 -48.78
N GLU A 28 -32.06 0.54 -48.66
CA GLU A 28 -32.66 -0.45 -47.77
C GLU A 28 -32.26 -1.88 -48.15
N THR A 29 -32.32 -2.20 -49.45
CA THR A 29 -32.09 -3.57 -49.93
C THR A 29 -30.63 -3.99 -49.75
N ALA A 30 -29.68 -3.13 -50.12
CA ALA A 30 -28.27 -3.43 -49.91
C ALA A 30 -27.91 -3.49 -48.43
N THR A 31 -28.51 -2.64 -47.59
CA THR A 31 -28.27 -2.63 -46.15
C THR A 31 -28.77 -3.91 -45.49
N VAL A 32 -30.00 -4.35 -45.81
CA VAL A 32 -30.57 -5.61 -45.29
C VAL A 32 -29.72 -6.81 -45.70
N LYS A 33 -29.26 -6.88 -46.96
CA LYS A 33 -28.38 -7.96 -47.42
C LYS A 33 -27.04 -7.97 -46.68
N THR A 34 -26.46 -6.78 -46.47
CA THR A 34 -25.17 -6.64 -45.79
C THR A 34 -25.25 -7.03 -44.31
N ILE A 35 -26.25 -6.54 -43.58
CA ILE A 35 -26.42 -6.87 -42.16
C ILE A 35 -26.75 -8.36 -41.97
N SER A 36 -27.54 -8.95 -42.87
CA SER A 36 -27.87 -10.38 -42.80
C SER A 36 -26.61 -11.24 -42.95
N GLY A 37 -25.74 -10.92 -43.92
CA GLY A 37 -24.46 -11.60 -44.09
C GLY A 37 -23.56 -11.47 -42.85
N TYR A 38 -23.46 -10.27 -42.26
CA TYR A 38 -22.69 -10.09 -41.02
C TYR A 38 -23.30 -10.85 -39.83
N ARG A 39 -24.63 -10.91 -39.71
CA ARG A 39 -25.32 -11.69 -38.67
C ARG A 39 -25.07 -13.20 -38.81
N GLU A 40 -25.07 -13.74 -40.02
CA GLU A 40 -24.75 -15.16 -40.26
C GLU A 40 -23.31 -15.49 -39.85
N ILE A 41 -22.36 -14.62 -40.19
CA ILE A 41 -20.94 -14.78 -39.80
C ILE A 41 -20.80 -14.73 -38.28
N MET A 42 -21.42 -13.74 -37.63
CA MET A 42 -21.41 -13.63 -36.18
C MET A 42 -22.01 -14.87 -35.52
N ALA A 43 -23.16 -15.35 -36.01
CA ALA A 43 -23.80 -16.57 -35.51
C ALA A 43 -22.88 -17.79 -35.64
N SER A 44 -22.19 -17.94 -36.77
CA SER A 44 -21.21 -19.02 -36.99
C SER A 44 -20.05 -18.95 -35.99
N LEU A 45 -19.46 -17.77 -35.80
CA LEU A 45 -18.37 -17.56 -34.84
C LEU A 45 -18.83 -17.80 -33.39
N ILE A 46 -20.04 -17.39 -33.04
CA ILE A 46 -20.64 -17.64 -31.72
C ILE A 46 -20.72 -19.14 -31.45
N ILE A 47 -21.22 -19.92 -32.41
CA ILE A 47 -21.31 -21.38 -32.31
C ILE A 47 -19.91 -22.00 -32.22
N GLN A 48 -18.95 -21.55 -33.05
CA GLN A 48 -17.56 -22.02 -33.01
C GLN A 48 -16.90 -21.80 -31.65
N HIS A 49 -17.24 -20.71 -30.98
CA HIS A 49 -16.80 -20.40 -29.62
C HIS A 49 -17.75 -20.92 -28.53
N ARG A 50 -18.57 -21.94 -28.83
CA ARG A 50 -19.44 -22.62 -27.85
C ARG A 50 -20.46 -21.69 -27.17
N GLY A 51 -20.86 -20.64 -27.88
CA GLY A 51 -21.95 -19.75 -27.50
C GLY A 51 -23.27 -20.13 -28.17
N ARG A 52 -24.35 -19.49 -27.71
CA ARG A 52 -25.71 -19.63 -28.24
C ARG A 52 -26.26 -18.24 -28.57
N VAL A 53 -26.72 -18.05 -29.80
CA VAL A 53 -27.49 -16.85 -30.17
C VAL A 53 -28.84 -16.93 -29.47
N VAL A 54 -29.26 -15.82 -28.84
CA VAL A 54 -30.52 -15.71 -28.13
C VAL A 54 -31.38 -14.61 -28.76
N ASP A 55 -32.68 -14.79 -28.69
CA ASP A 55 -33.65 -13.81 -29.14
C ASP A 55 -33.49 -12.51 -28.32
N SER A 56 -33.38 -11.39 -29.02
CA SER A 56 -33.40 -10.05 -28.42
C SER A 56 -34.68 -9.33 -28.84
N PRO A 57 -35.33 -8.58 -27.93
CA PRO A 57 -36.45 -7.70 -28.31
C PRO A 57 -36.01 -6.46 -29.12
N GLY A 58 -34.70 -6.21 -29.28
CA GLY A 58 -34.15 -5.11 -30.08
C GLY A 58 -33.41 -5.58 -31.34
N ASP A 59 -32.80 -4.63 -32.06
CA ASP A 59 -32.04 -4.88 -33.29
C ASP A 59 -30.61 -5.40 -33.05
N ASN A 60 -30.18 -5.44 -31.79
CA ASN A 60 -28.89 -5.97 -31.41
C ASN A 60 -28.88 -7.50 -31.48
N LEU A 61 -27.76 -8.05 -31.95
CA LEU A 61 -27.48 -9.47 -31.83
C LEU A 61 -27.09 -9.75 -30.38
N LEU A 62 -27.77 -10.71 -29.76
CA LEU A 62 -27.51 -11.13 -28.38
C LEU A 62 -27.07 -12.58 -28.38
N ALA A 63 -26.06 -12.90 -27.58
CA ALA A 63 -25.56 -14.25 -27.41
C ALA A 63 -25.14 -14.52 -25.97
N GLU A 64 -25.25 -15.78 -25.55
CA GLU A 64 -24.77 -16.24 -24.26
C GLU A 64 -23.64 -17.26 -24.40
N PHE A 65 -22.77 -17.28 -23.40
CA PHE A 65 -21.63 -18.18 -23.31
C PHE A 65 -21.51 -18.68 -21.87
N SER A 66 -21.23 -19.98 -21.71
CA SER A 66 -20.90 -20.55 -20.40
C SER A 66 -19.55 -20.06 -19.86
N SER A 67 -18.72 -19.48 -20.72
CA SER A 67 -17.38 -18.99 -20.41
C SER A 67 -17.19 -17.59 -20.96
N VAL A 68 -16.79 -16.67 -20.09
CA VAL A 68 -16.44 -15.30 -20.48
C VAL A 68 -15.18 -15.24 -21.36
N VAL A 69 -14.28 -16.21 -21.22
CA VAL A 69 -13.09 -16.33 -22.07
C VAL A 69 -13.52 -16.61 -23.51
N ASP A 70 -14.45 -17.55 -23.70
CA ASP A 70 -14.98 -17.89 -25.02
C ASP A 70 -15.74 -16.69 -25.63
N ALA A 71 -16.53 -15.97 -24.82
CA ALA A 71 -17.24 -14.76 -25.26
C ALA A 71 -16.29 -13.68 -25.78
N VAL A 72 -15.19 -13.41 -25.07
CA VAL A 72 -14.22 -12.38 -25.46
C VAL A 72 -13.41 -12.82 -26.69
N GLN A 73 -12.99 -14.09 -26.75
CA GLN A 73 -12.34 -14.62 -27.95
C GLN A 73 -13.25 -14.54 -29.18
N CYS A 74 -14.52 -14.89 -29.02
CA CYS A 74 -15.53 -14.73 -30.06
C CYS A 74 -15.65 -13.28 -30.52
N ALA A 75 -15.75 -12.33 -29.59
CA ALA A 75 -15.87 -10.92 -29.94
C ALA A 75 -14.65 -10.38 -30.69
N VAL A 76 -13.44 -10.78 -30.29
CA VAL A 76 -12.21 -10.43 -31.01
C VAL A 76 -12.20 -11.05 -32.41
N ALA A 77 -12.60 -12.32 -32.55
CA ALA A 77 -12.69 -12.98 -33.85
C ALA A 77 -13.72 -12.29 -34.77
N VAL A 78 -14.88 -11.92 -34.23
CA VAL A 78 -15.93 -11.17 -34.94
C VAL A 78 -15.39 -9.83 -35.43
N GLN A 79 -14.72 -9.05 -34.58
CA GLN A 79 -14.19 -7.75 -34.99
C GLN A 79 -13.10 -7.87 -36.06
N ASN A 80 -12.22 -8.87 -35.96
CA ASN A 80 -11.19 -9.12 -36.98
C ASN A 80 -11.81 -9.52 -38.33
N GLU A 81 -12.81 -10.40 -38.33
CA GLU A 81 -13.50 -10.83 -39.55
C GLU A 81 -14.25 -9.67 -40.22
N ILE A 82 -14.95 -8.85 -39.43
CA ILE A 82 -15.62 -7.63 -39.93
C ILE A 82 -14.60 -6.65 -40.49
N GLN A 83 -13.46 -6.46 -39.82
CA GLN A 83 -12.40 -5.57 -40.29
C GLN A 83 -11.84 -6.03 -41.65
N THR A 84 -11.56 -7.31 -41.81
CA THR A 84 -11.09 -7.91 -43.08
C THR A 84 -12.07 -7.63 -44.21
N ARG A 85 -13.37 -7.89 -44.00
CA ARG A 85 -14.41 -7.65 -45.02
C ARG A 85 -14.63 -6.18 -45.32
N ASN A 86 -14.57 -5.34 -44.29
CA ASN A 86 -14.69 -3.89 -44.47
C ASN A 86 -13.50 -3.30 -45.27
N ALA A 87 -12.35 -3.97 -45.31
CA ALA A 87 -11.22 -3.54 -46.15
C ALA A 87 -11.50 -3.70 -47.65
N GLU A 88 -12.35 -4.65 -48.04
CA GLU A 88 -12.68 -4.95 -49.45
C GLU A 88 -13.82 -4.09 -50.01
N VAL A 89 -14.52 -3.35 -49.15
CA VAL A 89 -15.63 -2.46 -49.56
C VAL A 89 -15.26 -0.99 -49.44
N ALA A 90 -15.89 -0.18 -50.29
CA ALA A 90 -15.78 1.28 -50.24
C ALA A 90 -16.19 1.82 -48.87
N GLU A 91 -15.51 2.86 -48.42
CA GLU A 91 -15.66 3.42 -47.06
C GLU A 91 -17.10 3.79 -46.72
N ASN A 92 -17.87 4.29 -47.68
CA ASN A 92 -19.27 4.65 -47.53
C ASN A 92 -20.23 3.46 -47.36
N ARG A 93 -19.75 2.23 -47.54
CA ARG A 93 -20.49 0.95 -47.36
C ARG A 93 -19.94 0.10 -46.22
N ARG A 94 -18.88 0.54 -45.54
CA ARG A 94 -18.33 -0.17 -44.38
C ARG A 94 -19.36 -0.19 -43.26
N MET A 95 -19.56 -1.36 -42.66
CA MET A 95 -20.45 -1.55 -41.53
C MET A 95 -19.63 -2.04 -40.34
N ASN A 96 -19.41 -1.15 -39.38
CA ASN A 96 -18.71 -1.49 -38.15
C ASN A 96 -19.72 -1.91 -37.09
N PHE A 97 -19.30 -2.79 -36.19
CA PHE A 97 -20.10 -3.22 -35.05
C PHE A 97 -19.44 -2.79 -33.76
N ARG A 98 -20.27 -2.49 -32.76
CA ARG A 98 -19.84 -2.34 -31.37
C ARG A 98 -20.21 -3.62 -30.63
N ILE A 99 -19.36 -4.05 -29.70
CA ILE A 99 -19.62 -5.24 -28.89
C ILE A 99 -19.44 -4.93 -27.42
N GLY A 100 -20.41 -5.33 -26.61
CA GLY A 100 -20.40 -5.26 -25.15
C GLY A 100 -20.50 -6.66 -24.54
N ILE A 101 -19.67 -6.94 -23.52
CA ILE A 101 -19.65 -8.23 -22.83
C ILE A 101 -19.80 -8.04 -21.32
N ASN A 102 -20.78 -8.72 -20.75
CA ASN A 102 -21.01 -8.73 -19.31
C ASN A 102 -21.04 -10.17 -18.77
N LEU A 103 -20.58 -10.38 -17.53
CA LEU A 103 -20.81 -11.60 -16.78
C LEU A 103 -21.83 -11.30 -15.67
N GLY A 104 -23.01 -11.91 -15.75
CA GLY A 104 -24.11 -11.59 -14.84
C GLY A 104 -25.21 -12.66 -14.74
N ASP A 105 -26.03 -12.54 -13.70
CA ASP A 105 -27.21 -13.40 -13.49
C ASP A 105 -28.31 -13.04 -14.48
N VAL A 106 -28.89 -14.06 -15.11
CA VAL A 106 -30.01 -13.93 -16.05
C VAL A 106 -31.08 -14.96 -15.75
N ILE A 107 -32.31 -14.65 -16.17
CA ILE A 107 -33.41 -15.60 -16.25
C ILE A 107 -33.44 -16.13 -17.68
N ASP A 108 -33.31 -17.44 -17.82
CA ASP A 108 -33.37 -18.17 -19.09
C ASP A 108 -34.81 -18.66 -19.33
N GLU A 109 -35.39 -18.25 -20.45
CA GLU A 109 -36.72 -18.66 -20.94
C GLU A 109 -36.59 -19.13 -22.38
N ASP A 110 -36.30 -20.43 -22.54
CA ASP A 110 -36.08 -21.12 -23.81
C ASP A 110 -35.01 -20.47 -24.70
N ASP A 111 -35.43 -19.60 -25.63
CA ASP A 111 -34.57 -18.90 -26.59
C ASP A 111 -34.24 -17.47 -26.16
N ARG A 112 -34.78 -17.00 -25.02
CA ARG A 112 -34.64 -15.62 -24.52
C ARG A 112 -33.99 -15.58 -23.17
N ILE A 113 -33.20 -14.53 -22.94
CA ILE A 113 -32.62 -14.22 -21.64
C ILE A 113 -33.08 -12.85 -21.16
N TYR A 114 -33.36 -12.76 -19.87
CA TYR A 114 -33.83 -11.55 -19.21
C TYR A 114 -33.00 -11.21 -17.98
N GLY A 115 -32.99 -9.94 -17.63
CA GLY A 115 -32.40 -9.45 -16.38
C GLY A 115 -31.38 -8.34 -16.58
N ASP A 116 -30.90 -7.80 -15.47
CA ASP A 116 -29.98 -6.67 -15.45
C ASP A 116 -28.67 -6.99 -16.17
N GLY A 117 -28.25 -8.26 -16.17
CA GLY A 117 -27.07 -8.72 -16.90
C GLY A 117 -27.09 -8.37 -18.39
N VAL A 118 -28.26 -8.47 -19.03
CA VAL A 118 -28.47 -8.16 -20.45
C VAL A 118 -28.41 -6.65 -20.68
N ASN A 119 -29.03 -5.87 -19.79
CA ASN A 119 -29.02 -4.41 -19.85
C ASN A 119 -27.61 -3.84 -19.73
N VAL A 120 -26.77 -4.44 -18.86
CA VAL A 120 -25.36 -4.06 -18.73
C VAL A 120 -24.58 -4.38 -20.00
N ALA A 121 -24.77 -5.55 -20.61
CA ALA A 121 -24.09 -5.91 -21.87
C ALA A 121 -24.46 -4.93 -23.00
N ALA A 122 -25.74 -4.62 -23.17
CA ALA A 122 -26.20 -3.64 -24.14
C ALA A 122 -25.64 -2.23 -23.87
N ARG A 123 -25.48 -1.84 -22.61
CA ARG A 123 -24.84 -0.56 -22.28
C ARG A 123 -23.36 -0.53 -22.63
N LEU A 124 -22.63 -1.62 -22.37
CA LEU A 124 -21.23 -1.75 -22.72
C LEU A 124 -21.03 -1.69 -24.23
N GLU A 125 -21.95 -2.27 -25.00
CA GLU A 125 -21.98 -2.13 -26.45
C GLU A 125 -22.13 -0.66 -26.85
N ALA A 126 -23.09 0.06 -26.25
CA ALA A 126 -23.39 1.44 -26.65
C ALA A 126 -22.23 2.43 -26.43
N ILE A 127 -21.32 2.14 -25.49
CA ILE A 127 -20.13 2.97 -25.20
C ILE A 127 -18.87 2.50 -25.93
N ALA A 128 -18.90 1.32 -26.57
CA ALA A 128 -17.75 0.83 -27.31
C ALA A 128 -17.51 1.70 -28.55
N ASP A 129 -16.24 1.84 -28.95
CA ASP A 129 -15.94 2.50 -30.23
C ASP A 129 -16.39 1.61 -31.40
N PRO A 130 -16.66 2.18 -32.59
CA PRO A 130 -16.89 1.40 -33.79
C PRO A 130 -15.73 0.42 -34.04
N GLY A 131 -16.02 -0.89 -34.11
CA GLY A 131 -15.01 -1.93 -34.22
C GLY A 131 -14.35 -2.32 -32.88
N GLY A 132 -14.83 -1.77 -31.76
CA GLY A 132 -14.31 -2.01 -30.42
C GLY A 132 -15.09 -3.07 -29.64
N VAL A 133 -14.47 -3.55 -28.56
CA VAL A 133 -15.08 -4.46 -27.59
C VAL A 133 -14.94 -3.85 -26.20
N CYS A 134 -16.06 -3.74 -25.48
CA CYS A 134 -16.10 -3.31 -24.09
C CYS A 134 -16.54 -4.45 -23.19
N VAL A 135 -15.88 -4.60 -22.03
CA VAL A 135 -16.17 -5.62 -21.04
C VAL A 135 -16.49 -4.98 -19.69
N SER A 136 -17.42 -5.57 -18.94
CA SER A 136 -17.64 -5.24 -17.53
C SER A 136 -16.42 -5.60 -16.69
N LYS A 137 -16.29 -5.00 -15.50
CA LYS A 137 -15.30 -5.42 -14.50
C LYS A 137 -15.40 -6.89 -14.09
N THR A 138 -16.61 -7.40 -13.90
CA THR A 138 -16.80 -8.82 -13.53
C THR A 138 -16.29 -9.76 -14.61
N ALA A 139 -16.44 -9.38 -15.89
CA ALA A 139 -15.84 -10.10 -17.00
C ALA A 139 -14.32 -9.92 -17.04
N PHE A 140 -13.83 -8.69 -16.88
CA PHE A 140 -12.41 -8.34 -16.87
C PHE A 140 -11.62 -9.14 -15.81
N ASP A 141 -12.10 -9.18 -14.57
CA ASP A 141 -11.47 -9.91 -13.46
C ASP A 141 -11.27 -11.41 -13.77
N GLN A 142 -12.08 -11.97 -14.66
CA GLN A 142 -12.02 -13.38 -15.05
C GLN A 142 -11.10 -13.66 -16.25
N ILE A 143 -10.76 -12.64 -17.04
CA ILE A 143 -10.01 -12.78 -18.31
C ILE A 143 -8.63 -12.13 -18.28
N GLU A 144 -8.37 -11.20 -17.36
CA GLU A 144 -7.14 -10.39 -17.33
C GLU A 144 -5.85 -11.23 -17.37
N SER A 145 -5.87 -12.40 -16.72
CA SER A 145 -4.72 -13.31 -16.65
C SER A 145 -4.80 -14.49 -17.64
N LYS A 146 -5.87 -14.59 -18.43
CA LYS A 146 -6.16 -15.77 -19.27
C LYS A 146 -6.03 -15.48 -20.76
N LEU A 147 -6.20 -14.21 -21.17
CA LEU A 147 -6.13 -13.81 -22.56
C LEU A 147 -4.93 -12.90 -22.82
N PRO A 148 -4.16 -13.11 -23.91
CA PRO A 148 -3.03 -12.28 -24.29
C PRO A 148 -3.49 -10.97 -24.93
N LEU A 149 -4.35 -10.22 -24.25
CA LEU A 149 -4.95 -8.97 -24.72
C LEU A 149 -4.55 -7.81 -23.79
N GLY A 150 -4.62 -6.59 -24.30
CA GLY A 150 -4.53 -5.40 -23.46
C GLY A 150 -5.91 -4.92 -23.05
N TYR A 151 -5.96 -4.08 -22.02
CA TYR A 151 -7.21 -3.49 -21.52
C TYR A 151 -7.00 -2.03 -21.15
N GLU A 152 -8.01 -1.20 -21.36
CA GLU A 152 -8.03 0.20 -20.95
C GLU A 152 -9.27 0.46 -20.09
N TYR A 153 -9.08 0.98 -18.88
CA TYR A 153 -10.18 1.29 -17.98
C TYR A 153 -10.89 2.58 -18.43
N LEU A 154 -12.20 2.47 -18.67
CA LEU A 154 -13.07 3.55 -19.15
C LEU A 154 -13.83 4.26 -18.02
N GLY A 155 -13.61 3.87 -16.76
CA GLY A 155 -14.32 4.45 -15.62
C GLY A 155 -15.70 3.85 -15.35
N GLN A 156 -16.41 4.49 -14.44
CA GLN A 156 -17.76 4.11 -14.02
C GLN A 156 -18.81 4.63 -14.99
N GLN A 157 -19.65 3.72 -15.48
CA GLN A 157 -20.72 4.01 -16.41
C GLN A 157 -22.07 3.85 -15.70
N SER A 158 -22.81 4.95 -15.59
CA SER A 158 -24.15 4.93 -14.98
C SER A 158 -25.20 4.58 -16.03
N VAL A 159 -26.14 3.72 -15.66
CA VAL A 159 -27.21 3.23 -16.55
C VAL A 159 -28.55 3.72 -16.03
N LYS A 160 -29.46 4.10 -16.95
CA LYS A 160 -30.87 4.30 -16.59
C LYS A 160 -31.39 2.97 -16.02
N ASN A 161 -31.99 3.00 -14.83
CA ASN A 161 -32.60 1.84 -14.16
C ASN A 161 -31.63 0.81 -13.54
N ILE A 162 -30.33 1.13 -13.38
CA ILE A 162 -29.41 0.31 -12.57
C ILE A 162 -28.84 1.17 -11.44
N PRO A 163 -29.03 0.81 -10.15
CA PRO A 163 -28.66 1.66 -9.02
C PRO A 163 -27.15 1.78 -8.79
N LYS A 164 -26.33 0.86 -9.32
CA LYS A 164 -24.87 0.87 -9.17
C LYS A 164 -24.19 1.14 -10.53
N PRO A 165 -23.24 2.09 -10.60
CA PRO A 165 -22.42 2.27 -11.80
C PRO A 165 -21.63 1.00 -12.12
N VAL A 166 -21.45 0.72 -13.40
CA VAL A 166 -20.66 -0.42 -13.88
C VAL A 166 -19.29 0.07 -14.33
N ASP A 167 -18.23 -0.46 -13.73
CA ASP A 167 -16.85 -0.27 -14.17
C ASP A 167 -16.68 -0.96 -15.56
N ALA A 168 -16.22 -0.20 -16.56
CA ALA A 168 -16.05 -0.69 -17.93
C ALA A 168 -14.58 -0.67 -18.37
N TYR A 169 -14.20 -1.66 -19.19
CA TYR A 169 -12.87 -1.76 -19.79
C TYR A 169 -12.98 -1.95 -21.31
N ARG A 170 -12.15 -1.26 -22.08
CA ARG A 170 -11.97 -1.47 -23.52
C ARG A 170 -10.93 -2.57 -23.73
N VAL A 171 -11.23 -3.53 -24.60
CA VAL A 171 -10.27 -4.56 -25.02
C VAL A 171 -9.36 -3.99 -26.12
N LEU A 172 -8.06 -4.04 -25.90
CA LEU A 172 -7.04 -3.62 -26.86
C LEU A 172 -6.56 -4.85 -27.63
N MET A 173 -7.08 -5.00 -28.86
CA MET A 173 -6.86 -6.17 -29.72
C MET A 173 -5.50 -6.16 -30.44
N LYS A 174 -4.76 -5.04 -30.41
CA LYS A 174 -3.45 -4.93 -31.06
C LYS A 174 -2.39 -5.73 -30.27
N PRO A 175 -1.47 -6.45 -30.95
CA PRO A 175 -0.43 -7.24 -30.29
C PRO A 175 0.42 -6.44 -29.28
N ASP A 176 0.72 -5.18 -29.60
CA ASP A 176 1.57 -4.30 -28.78
C ASP A 176 0.95 -3.93 -27.42
N ALA A 177 -0.35 -4.18 -27.26
CA ALA A 177 -1.09 -3.91 -26.04
C ALA A 177 -1.20 -5.13 -25.11
N ALA A 178 -0.81 -6.33 -25.56
CA ALA A 178 -0.95 -7.56 -24.79
C ALA A 178 -0.36 -7.44 -23.38
N GLY A 179 -1.15 -7.79 -22.36
CA GLY A 179 -0.75 -7.77 -20.95
C GLY A 179 -0.67 -6.38 -20.30
N LYS A 180 -1.04 -5.30 -21.00
CA LYS A 180 -1.09 -3.94 -20.43
C LYS A 180 -2.52 -3.62 -19.97
N VAL A 181 -2.65 -3.10 -18.75
CA VAL A 181 -3.89 -2.47 -18.26
C VAL A 181 -3.63 -0.98 -18.09
N ILE A 182 -4.31 -0.14 -18.88
CA ILE A 182 -4.15 1.32 -18.91
C ILE A 182 -5.27 1.97 -18.10
N GLY A 183 -4.96 3.01 -17.32
CA GLY A 183 -5.96 3.89 -16.71
C GLY A 183 -6.58 3.38 -15.40
N GLU A 184 -6.32 2.13 -14.99
CA GLU A 184 -6.70 1.68 -13.66
C GLU A 184 -5.78 2.35 -12.63
N LYS A 185 -6.29 3.37 -11.94
CA LYS A 185 -5.70 3.77 -10.65
C LYS A 185 -5.90 2.56 -9.74
N ARG A 186 -4.93 1.63 -9.73
CA ARG A 186 -4.81 0.60 -8.68
C ARG A 186 -4.77 1.35 -7.35
N PHE A 187 -5.94 1.57 -6.76
CA PHE A 187 -6.05 2.00 -5.39
C PHE A 187 -5.26 0.95 -4.62
N ILE A 188 -4.25 1.40 -3.88
CA ILE A 188 -3.28 0.56 -3.18
C ILE A 188 -4.03 -0.16 -2.04
N GLY A 189 -4.85 -1.16 -2.39
CA GLY A 189 -5.73 -1.92 -1.49
C GLY A 189 -5.11 -3.24 -1.04
N ARG A 190 -3.88 -3.53 -1.45
CA ARG A 190 -3.06 -4.61 -0.91
C ARG A 190 -1.72 -4.05 -0.47
N ILE A 191 -1.73 -3.28 0.62
CA ILE A 191 -0.56 -3.28 1.50
C ILE A 191 -0.42 -4.74 1.95
N SER A 192 0.56 -5.44 1.39
CA SER A 192 0.83 -6.82 1.75
C SER A 192 0.94 -6.92 3.28
N ARG A 193 0.41 -7.98 3.89
CA ARG A 193 0.52 -8.18 5.35
C ARG A 193 1.95 -7.95 5.87
N ARG A 194 2.96 -8.17 5.03
CA ARG A 194 4.38 -7.90 5.28
C ARG A 194 4.73 -6.42 5.39
N ALA A 195 4.17 -5.56 4.55
CA ALA A 195 4.40 -4.10 4.62
C ALA A 195 3.72 -3.48 5.85
N ALA A 196 2.53 -3.97 6.22
CA ALA A 196 1.87 -3.58 7.46
C ALA A 196 2.66 -4.03 8.71
N LEU A 197 3.21 -5.27 8.69
CA LEU A 197 4.08 -5.77 9.76
C LEU A 197 5.37 -4.95 9.88
N ALA A 198 5.99 -4.59 8.75
CA ALA A 198 7.21 -3.78 8.72
C ALA A 198 6.97 -2.39 9.31
N ALA A 199 5.85 -1.74 8.96
CA ALA A 199 5.48 -0.46 9.55
C ALA A 199 5.24 -0.57 11.06
N PHE A 200 4.64 -1.67 11.53
CA PHE A 200 4.43 -1.91 12.97
C PHE A 200 5.75 -2.13 13.72
N LEU A 201 6.70 -2.88 13.14
CA LEU A 201 8.04 -3.08 13.71
C LEU A 201 8.84 -1.78 13.79
N ILE A 202 8.75 -0.94 12.76
CA ILE A 202 9.39 0.38 12.74
C ILE A 202 8.80 1.25 13.85
N LEU A 203 7.47 1.27 14.00
CA LEU A 203 6.79 2.03 15.06
C LEU A 203 7.22 1.53 16.44
N PHE A 204 7.35 0.21 16.64
CA PHE A 204 7.81 -0.38 17.89
C PHE A 204 9.26 -0.03 18.21
N MET A 205 10.16 -0.03 17.22
CA MET A 205 11.55 0.38 17.40
C MET A 205 11.66 1.86 17.76
N VAL A 206 10.87 2.72 17.12
CA VAL A 206 10.84 4.16 17.42
C VAL A 206 10.30 4.42 18.83
N ALA A 207 9.24 3.73 19.23
CA ALA A 207 8.69 3.81 20.59
C ALA A 207 9.68 3.30 21.64
N GLY A 208 10.33 2.15 21.38
CA GLY A 208 11.37 1.60 22.25
C GLY A 208 12.58 2.53 22.39
N GLY A 209 13.02 3.15 21.30
CA GLY A 209 14.09 4.15 21.30
C GLY A 209 13.73 5.39 22.13
N MET A 210 12.50 5.90 22.01
CA MET A 210 12.02 7.01 22.83
C MET A 210 11.94 6.66 24.31
N ILE A 211 11.47 5.46 24.66
CA ILE A 211 11.41 4.99 26.06
C ILE A 211 12.84 4.84 26.63
N GLY A 212 13.76 4.23 25.87
CA GLY A 212 15.16 4.08 26.27
C GLY A 212 15.86 5.43 26.45
N TRP A 213 15.62 6.38 25.54
CA TRP A 213 16.12 7.75 25.64
C TRP A 213 15.58 8.47 26.89
N ASN A 214 14.29 8.30 27.18
CA ASN A 214 13.66 8.87 28.37
C ASN A 214 14.25 8.29 29.67
N ILE A 215 14.48 6.98 29.74
CA ILE A 215 15.08 6.32 30.90
C ILE A 215 16.56 6.72 31.06
N TYR A 216 17.32 6.77 29.96
CA TYR A 216 18.72 7.20 29.98
C TYR A 216 18.88 8.64 30.48
N LEU A 217 18.00 9.54 30.05
CA LEU A 217 17.98 10.92 30.55
C LEU A 217 17.53 11.01 32.02
N HIS A 218 16.57 10.19 32.46
CA HIS A 218 16.13 10.15 33.86
C HIS A 218 17.12 9.47 34.81
N GLN A 219 18.06 8.67 34.30
CA GLN A 219 19.12 8.08 35.12
C GLN A 219 20.26 9.08 35.42
N SER A 220 20.31 10.20 34.67
CA SER A 220 21.28 11.28 34.87
C SER A 220 20.63 12.52 35.50
N LYS A 221 20.25 12.41 36.78
CA LYS A 221 20.32 13.46 37.83
C LYS A 221 19.48 13.05 39.03
N ASN A 222 20.16 12.67 40.10
CA ASN A 222 19.94 13.13 41.47
C ASN A 222 21.09 12.58 42.32
N ILE A 223 22.26 13.23 42.24
CA ILE A 223 23.21 13.12 43.35
C ILE A 223 22.57 13.92 44.49
N GLU A 224 21.86 13.24 45.39
CA GLU A 224 21.37 13.90 46.59
C GLU A 224 22.59 14.45 47.36
N PRO A 225 22.66 15.76 47.64
CA PRO A 225 23.74 16.29 48.47
C PRO A 225 23.63 15.64 49.85
N ALA A 226 24.75 15.11 50.37
CA ALA A 226 24.80 14.38 51.63
C ALA A 226 24.03 15.12 52.74
N SER A 227 23.05 14.44 53.35
CA SER A 227 22.28 14.95 54.48
C SER A 227 22.95 14.55 55.78
N VAL A 228 23.03 15.49 56.73
CA VAL A 228 23.67 15.29 58.04
C VAL A 228 22.98 14.18 58.85
N GLU A 229 21.67 14.00 58.64
CA GLU A 229 20.83 13.00 59.32
C GLU A 229 21.13 11.54 58.88
N LYS A 230 21.76 11.33 57.72
CA LYS A 230 22.09 9.99 57.20
C LYS A 230 23.57 9.62 57.35
N MET A 231 24.37 10.38 58.10
CA MET A 231 25.79 10.07 58.29
C MET A 231 25.98 8.93 59.29
N ALA A 232 26.81 7.94 58.94
CA ALA A 232 27.16 6.82 59.80
C ALA A 232 28.04 7.20 61.01
N PHE A 233 28.64 8.40 60.97
CA PHE A 233 29.52 8.91 62.02
C PHE A 233 29.22 10.40 62.28
N PRO A 234 29.33 10.87 63.53
CA PRO A 234 29.17 12.28 63.85
C PRO A 234 30.23 13.13 63.15
N LEU A 235 29.86 14.33 62.72
CA LEU A 235 30.80 15.28 62.13
C LEU A 235 31.86 15.69 63.17
N PRO A 236 33.15 15.80 62.81
CA PRO A 236 34.17 16.27 63.72
C PRO A 236 33.90 17.71 64.17
N ASP A 237 34.13 18.02 65.45
CA ASP A 237 33.97 19.37 66.01
C ASP A 237 35.01 20.39 65.49
N LYS A 238 36.05 19.89 64.82
CA LYS A 238 37.18 20.68 64.31
C LYS A 238 37.08 20.88 62.80
N PRO A 239 37.55 22.02 62.25
CA PRO A 239 37.77 22.20 60.82
C PRO A 239 38.53 21.01 60.24
N SER A 240 37.97 20.39 59.22
CA SER A 240 38.47 19.14 58.68
C SER A 240 38.95 19.29 57.23
N PHE A 241 40.04 18.64 56.89
CA PHE A 241 40.58 18.61 55.52
C PHE A 241 40.57 17.18 54.99
N ALA A 242 40.08 17.02 53.75
CA ALA A 242 40.24 15.82 52.96
C ALA A 242 41.15 16.14 51.78
N VAL A 243 42.29 15.45 51.68
CA VAL A 243 43.14 15.54 50.48
C VAL A 243 42.75 14.42 49.55
N LEU A 244 42.22 14.78 48.38
CA LEU A 244 41.85 13.82 47.35
C LEU A 244 43.11 13.41 46.58
N PRO A 245 43.22 12.13 46.20
CA PRO A 245 44.36 11.67 45.41
C PRO A 245 44.42 12.46 44.09
N PHE A 246 45.55 13.12 43.88
CA PHE A 246 45.88 13.74 42.61
C PHE A 246 45.91 12.67 41.50
N THR A 247 45.49 13.07 40.31
CA THR A 247 45.45 12.19 39.14
C THR A 247 46.67 12.42 38.27
N ASN A 248 47.30 11.34 37.82
CA ASN A 248 48.34 11.41 36.81
C ASN A 248 47.72 11.79 35.47
N ILE A 249 48.03 12.99 35.00
CA ILE A 249 47.61 13.49 33.69
C ILE A 249 48.67 13.14 32.63
N SER A 250 49.89 12.80 33.06
CA SER A 250 50.92 12.25 32.20
C SER A 250 50.66 10.77 31.95
N ASN A 251 51.08 10.26 30.80
CA ASN A 251 50.99 8.83 30.49
C ASN A 251 52.24 8.06 31.00
N ASP A 252 53.02 8.68 31.88
CA ASP A 252 54.24 8.14 32.47
C ASP A 252 53.93 7.40 33.79
N PRO A 253 54.16 6.08 33.88
CA PRO A 253 53.93 5.28 35.09
C PRO A 253 54.78 5.70 36.30
N GLU A 254 55.97 6.28 36.09
CA GLU A 254 56.84 6.69 37.20
C GLU A 254 56.25 7.87 38.00
N MET A 255 55.41 8.70 37.35
CA MET A 255 54.73 9.82 37.99
C MET A 255 53.69 9.39 39.03
N ASP A 256 53.17 8.17 38.98
CA ASP A 256 52.20 7.69 39.97
C ASP A 256 52.80 7.59 41.38
N TYR A 257 54.07 7.20 41.49
CA TYR A 257 54.77 7.10 42.76
C TYR A 257 55.06 8.50 43.33
N PHE A 258 55.51 9.42 42.48
CA PHE A 258 55.75 10.81 42.86
C PHE A 258 54.47 11.50 43.37
N ILE A 259 53.37 11.36 42.62
CA ILE A 259 52.07 11.93 42.98
C ILE A 259 51.55 11.35 44.31
N SER A 260 51.74 10.04 44.51
CA SER A 260 51.42 9.37 45.77
C SER A 260 52.22 9.96 46.95
N GLY A 261 53.53 10.14 46.80
CA GLY A 261 54.38 10.73 47.84
C GLY A 261 54.06 12.21 48.13
N PHE A 262 53.70 12.98 47.11
CA PHE A 262 53.23 14.36 47.28
C PHE A 262 51.92 14.42 48.08
N ASN A 263 50.98 13.52 47.79
CA ASN A 263 49.73 13.42 48.53
C ASN A 263 49.97 13.11 50.03
N ASP A 264 50.88 12.17 50.34
CA ASP A 264 51.26 11.87 51.73
C ASP A 264 51.90 13.06 52.43
N THR A 265 52.74 13.81 51.70
CA THR A 265 53.41 15.00 52.23
C THR A 265 52.39 16.10 52.56
N LEU A 266 51.36 16.28 51.72
CA LEU A 266 50.29 17.24 51.97
C LEU A 266 49.43 16.84 53.17
N ILE A 267 49.00 15.58 53.25
CA ILE A 267 48.26 15.05 54.40
C ILE A 267 49.07 15.25 55.69
N THR A 268 50.36 14.91 55.65
CA THR A 268 51.27 15.06 56.79
C THR A 268 51.44 16.52 57.18
N SER A 269 51.61 17.43 56.21
CA SER A 269 51.80 18.86 56.48
C SER A 269 50.54 19.50 57.07
N LEU A 270 49.37 19.16 56.55
CA LEU A 270 48.08 19.64 57.07
C LEU A 270 47.80 19.07 58.47
N SER A 271 48.22 17.83 58.76
CA SER A 271 48.01 17.20 60.07
C SER A 271 48.76 17.89 61.21
N LYS A 272 49.84 18.61 60.87
CA LYS A 272 50.64 19.38 61.83
C LYS A 272 50.03 20.75 62.15
N MET A 273 48.99 21.17 61.44
CA MET A 273 48.32 22.45 61.68
C MET A 273 47.44 22.34 62.94
N PRO A 274 47.69 23.16 63.99
CA PRO A 274 46.92 23.06 65.22
C PRO A 274 45.46 23.45 64.98
N GLY A 275 44.54 22.67 65.57
CA GLY A 275 43.10 22.93 65.50
C GLY A 275 42.39 22.35 64.28
N THR A 276 43.05 21.59 63.42
CA THR A 276 42.43 20.92 62.27
C THR A 276 42.35 19.40 62.46
N PHE A 277 41.46 18.75 61.72
CA PHE A 277 41.38 17.28 61.62
C PHE A 277 41.60 16.87 60.17
N VAL A 278 42.61 16.04 59.91
CA VAL A 278 42.90 15.58 58.54
C VAL A 278 42.41 14.16 58.37
N ILE A 279 41.58 13.93 57.34
CA ILE A 279 41.04 12.61 57.02
C ILE A 279 42.18 11.72 56.49
N ALA A 280 42.26 10.50 57.00
CA ALA A 280 43.29 9.55 56.63
C ALA A 280 43.24 9.17 55.14
N ARG A 281 44.41 8.98 54.54
CA ARG A 281 44.58 8.64 53.12
C ARG A 281 43.73 7.44 52.67
N SER A 282 43.65 6.38 53.48
CA SER A 282 42.88 5.18 53.16
C SER A 282 41.39 5.45 52.91
N SER A 283 40.86 6.54 53.49
CA SER A 283 39.47 6.96 53.31
C SER A 283 39.26 7.76 52.02
N THR A 284 40.30 8.38 51.46
CA THR A 284 40.21 9.16 50.22
C THR A 284 40.71 8.40 48.98
N ASP A 285 41.52 7.34 49.14
CA ASP A 285 42.04 6.53 48.03
C ASP A 285 40.93 5.87 47.18
N VAL A 286 39.77 5.57 47.77
CA VAL A 286 38.60 5.02 47.05
C VAL A 286 38.09 5.96 45.94
N TYR A 287 38.46 7.23 45.98
CA TYR A 287 38.04 8.24 45.02
C TYR A 287 39.02 8.44 43.84
N LYS A 288 40.16 7.73 43.80
CA LYS A 288 41.21 7.86 42.76
C LYS A 288 40.71 7.66 41.32
N LYS A 289 39.66 6.86 41.10
CA LYS A 289 39.13 6.49 39.77
C LYS A 289 37.79 7.16 39.41
N ARG A 290 37.28 8.07 40.25
CA ARG A 290 35.98 8.72 40.02
C ARG A 290 36.18 10.19 39.62
N SER A 291 35.65 10.56 38.47
CA SER A 291 35.60 11.94 38.00
C SER A 291 34.54 12.70 38.81
N PHE A 292 34.96 13.58 39.71
CA PHE A 292 34.03 14.47 40.42
C PHE A 292 34.14 15.89 39.88
N THR A 293 32.99 16.50 39.61
CA THR A 293 32.87 17.95 39.55
C THR A 293 32.78 18.45 41.00
N ILE A 294 33.80 19.14 41.48
CA ILE A 294 33.77 19.75 42.81
C ILE A 294 32.88 21.00 42.71
N GLU A 295 31.63 20.88 43.13
CA GLU A 295 30.83 22.06 43.48
C GLU A 295 31.32 22.59 44.83
N TRP A 296 31.83 23.84 44.85
CA TRP A 296 32.15 24.55 46.09
C TRP A 296 30.86 24.80 46.89
N THR A 297 30.46 23.81 47.68
CA THR A 297 29.30 23.94 48.56
C THR A 297 29.73 24.63 49.86
N HIS A 298 29.67 25.97 49.87
CA HIS A 298 29.71 26.74 51.12
C HIS A 298 28.39 26.57 51.88
N LYS A 299 28.22 25.43 52.55
CA LYS A 299 27.04 25.20 53.40
C LYS A 299 27.30 25.82 54.78
N ARG A 300 26.91 27.09 54.93
CA ARG A 300 26.96 27.84 56.19
C ARG A 300 25.83 27.39 57.11
N LYS A 301 25.97 26.23 57.75
CA LYS A 301 25.16 25.82 58.90
C LYS A 301 26.04 25.09 59.91
N ASN A 302 26.27 25.75 61.05
CA ASN A 302 27.00 25.29 62.23
C ASN A 302 28.40 24.70 61.95
N SER A 303 29.42 25.56 62.04
CA SER A 303 30.82 25.33 62.44
C SER A 303 31.65 24.15 61.92
N HIS A 304 31.15 23.31 61.01
CA HIS A 304 31.88 22.14 60.50
C HIS A 304 32.22 22.34 59.02
N TYR A 305 33.48 22.63 58.72
CA TYR A 305 34.00 22.79 57.36
C TYR A 305 34.80 21.56 56.98
N ILE A 306 34.43 20.91 55.86
CA ILE A 306 35.30 19.95 55.18
C ILE A 306 35.78 20.61 53.89
N SER A 307 37.06 20.95 53.82
CA SER A 307 37.66 21.44 52.57
C SER A 307 38.31 20.28 51.83
N MET A 308 37.97 20.12 50.55
CA MET A 308 38.60 19.14 49.67
C MET A 308 39.70 19.82 48.86
N ILE A 309 40.91 19.28 48.95
CA ILE A 309 42.08 19.77 48.21
C ILE A 309 42.42 18.74 47.13
N ARG A 310 42.59 19.21 45.89
CA ARG A 310 43.04 18.45 44.71
C ARG A 310 44.00 19.31 43.91
#